data_AF-A0A2U1Q8S5-F1
#
_entry.id   AF-A0A2U1Q8S5-F1
#
_cell.length_a   1.000
_cell.length_b   1.000
_cell.length_c   1.000
_cell.angle_alpha   90.00
_cell.angle_beta   90.00
_cell.angle_gamma   90.00
#
_symmetry.space_group_name_H-M   'P 1'
#
loop_
_entity.id
_entity.type
_entity.pdbx_description
1 polymer ?
#
loop_
_entity_poly.entity_id
_entity_poly.type
_entity_poly.pdbx_seq_one_letter_code
_entity_poly.pdbx_strand_id
1 'polypeptide(L)'
;MGKICVHILVMHHLALIILLFISYYVNATVSPQYSVLLSAPYVEIRLYHESSVISAPAPVMGGTSFNKSTHDGFTRLYQYIHGANEDNTK
;
A
#
# COMPACT_ATOMS: atom_id res chain seq x y z
N MET A 1 7.54 -35.36 32.58
CA MET A 1 6.94 -35.29 31.22
C MET A 1 5.92 -34.17 31.07
N GLY A 2 4.95 -33.99 31.97
CA GLY A 2 3.90 -32.95 31.83
C GLY A 2 4.38 -31.47 31.86
N LYS A 3 5.37 -31.13 32.69
CA LYS A 3 5.87 -29.73 32.82
C LYS A 3 6.55 -29.20 31.55
N ILE A 4 7.27 -30.07 30.83
CA ILE A 4 7.95 -29.72 29.56
C ILE A 4 6.91 -29.48 28.46
N CYS A 5 5.84 -30.29 28.42
CA CYS A 5 4.74 -30.14 27.47
C CYS A 5 3.99 -28.81 27.68
N VAL A 6 3.71 -28.44 28.94
CA VAL A 6 3.08 -27.15 29.27
C VAL A 6 3.99 -25.98 28.90
N HIS A 7 5.29 -26.08 29.11
CA HIS A 7 6.23 -25.02 28.76
C HIS A 7 6.30 -24.80 27.24
N ILE A 8 6.28 -25.87 26.44
CA ILE A 8 6.25 -25.79 24.98
C ILE A 8 4.94 -25.13 24.50
N LEU A 9 3.81 -25.51 25.09
CA LEU A 9 2.50 -24.93 24.75
C LEU A 9 2.44 -23.43 25.07
N VAL A 10 2.95 -23.02 26.24
CA VAL A 10 3.01 -21.60 26.65
C VAL A 10 3.90 -20.80 25.69
N MET A 11 5.06 -21.34 25.32
CA MET A 11 5.97 -20.67 24.37
C MET A 11 5.36 -20.54 22.97
N HIS A 12 4.60 -21.54 22.52
CA HIS A 12 3.89 -21.48 21.24
C HIS A 12 2.80 -20.39 21.24
N HIS A 13 1.98 -20.32 22.29
CA HIS A 13 0.97 -19.26 22.42
C HIS A 13 1.60 -17.87 22.51
N LEU A 14 2.71 -17.73 23.25
CA LEU A 14 3.45 -16.48 23.33
C LEU A 14 3.98 -16.05 21.97
N ALA A 15 4.55 -16.98 21.19
CA ALA A 15 5.04 -16.71 19.84
C ALA A 15 3.90 -16.27 18.90
N LEU A 16 2.73 -16.91 18.95
CA LEU A 16 1.56 -16.51 18.17
C LEU A 16 1.08 -15.09 18.55
N ILE A 17 1.04 -14.77 19.85
CA ILE A 17 0.65 -13.43 20.31
C ILE A 17 1.63 -12.37 19.79
N ILE A 18 2.94 -12.65 19.82
CA ILE A 18 3.97 -11.76 19.28
C ILE A 18 3.80 -11.57 17.76
N LEU A 19 3.55 -12.64 17.01
CA LEU A 19 3.33 -12.57 15.55
C LEU A 19 2.09 -11.74 15.20
N LEU A 20 1.00 -11.91 15.94
CA LEU A 20 -0.23 -11.12 15.79
C LEU A 20 -0.01 -9.64 16.12
N PHE A 21 0.79 -9.36 17.16
CA PHE A 21 1.19 -7.99 17.49
C PHE A 21 2.00 -7.36 16.35
N ILE A 22 3.00 -8.08 15.82
CA ILE A 22 3.83 -7.58 14.73
C ILE A 22 3.00 -7.31 13.47
N SER A 23 2.10 -8.22 13.06
CA SER A 23 1.28 -8.02 11.86
C SER A 23 0.33 -6.82 11.98
N TYR A 24 -0.15 -6.52 13.19
CA TYR A 24 -0.96 -5.33 13.45
C TYR A 24 -0.16 -4.03 13.25
N TYR A 25 1.07 -3.96 13.75
CA TYR A 25 1.93 -2.77 13.60
C TYR A 25 2.56 -2.62 12.21
N VAL A 26 2.69 -3.71 11.45
CA VAL A 26 3.32 -3.71 10.11
C VAL A 26 2.34 -3.29 9.00
N ASN A 27 1.06 -3.09 9.31
CA ASN A 27 0.05 -2.67 8.34
C ASN A 27 0.12 -1.16 8.01
N ALA A 28 1.33 -0.65 7.77
CA ALA A 28 1.57 0.72 7.36
C ALA A 28 1.36 0.86 5.85
N THR A 29 0.43 1.73 5.44
CA THR A 29 0.32 2.13 4.04
C THR A 29 1.51 3.00 3.67
N VAL A 30 2.27 2.60 2.66
CA VAL A 30 3.39 3.40 2.15
C VAL A 30 2.83 4.63 1.44
N SER A 31 3.25 5.82 1.88
CA SER A 31 2.99 7.08 1.19
C SER A 31 4.24 7.58 0.47
N PRO A 32 4.10 8.36 -0.62
CA PRO A 32 5.23 9.06 -1.22
C PRO A 32 5.97 9.90 -0.18
N GLN A 33 7.29 9.85 -0.20
CA GLN A 33 8.13 10.61 0.73
C GLN A 33 8.27 12.05 0.23
N TYR A 34 8.15 13.03 1.14
CA TYR A 34 8.29 14.44 0.81
C TYR A 34 8.81 15.25 2.00
N SER A 35 9.39 16.40 1.70
CA SER A 35 9.73 17.43 2.68
C SER A 35 8.74 18.58 2.59
N VAL A 36 8.28 19.11 3.74
CA VAL A 36 7.42 20.31 3.78
C VAL A 36 8.30 21.55 3.72
N LEU A 37 8.12 22.35 2.67
CA LEU A 37 8.85 23.61 2.48
C LEU A 37 8.13 24.80 3.14
N LEU A 38 6.79 24.77 3.14
CA LEU A 38 5.95 25.79 3.74
C LEU A 38 4.65 25.15 4.21
N SER A 39 4.22 25.47 5.43
CA SER A 39 2.88 25.15 5.92
C SER A 39 2.20 26.45 6.34
N ALA A 40 1.08 26.77 5.69
CA ALA A 40 0.28 27.96 5.91
C ALA A 40 -1.20 27.55 6.12
N PRO A 41 -2.07 28.45 6.65
CA PRO A 41 -3.40 28.06 7.10
C PRO A 41 -4.32 27.37 6.07
N TYR A 42 -4.10 27.60 4.78
CA TYR A 42 -4.92 27.02 3.69
C TYR A 42 -4.11 26.25 2.65
N VAL A 43 -2.79 26.16 2.82
CA VAL A 43 -1.91 25.60 1.81
C VAL A 43 -0.65 25.02 2.42
N GLU A 44 -0.18 23.92 1.86
CA GLU A 44 1.10 23.31 2.18
C GLU A 44 1.90 23.08 0.90
N ILE A 45 3.18 23.47 0.91
CA ILE A 45 4.10 23.25 -0.20
C ILE A 45 4.97 22.05 0.15
N ARG A 46 4.86 20.99 -0.67
CA ARG A 46 5.60 19.73 -0.51
C ARG A 46 6.59 19.53 -1.66
N LEU A 47 7.83 19.20 -1.31
CA LEU A 47 8.84 18.72 -2.25
C LEU A 47 8.89 17.20 -2.19
N TYR A 48 8.34 16.53 -3.20
CA TYR A 48 8.37 15.06 -3.30
C TYR A 48 9.77 14.59 -3.70
N HIS A 49 10.22 13.52 -3.05
CA HIS A 49 11.46 12.85 -3.43
C HIS A 49 11.28 12.09 -4.75
N GLU A 50 12.39 11.76 -5.40
CA GLU A 50 12.36 10.93 -6.60
C GLU A 50 11.75 9.56 -6.29
N SER A 51 10.77 9.16 -7.10
CA SER A 51 10.06 7.88 -6.95
C SER A 51 9.50 7.41 -8.27
N SER A 52 9.46 6.09 -8.47
CA SER A 52 8.80 5.48 -9.63
C SER A 52 7.28 5.45 -9.43
N VAL A 53 6.53 5.90 -10.43
CA VAL A 53 5.07 5.94 -10.42
C VAL A 53 4.53 5.28 -11.68
N ILE A 54 3.43 4.55 -11.53
CA ILE A 54 2.71 3.91 -12.63
C ILE A 54 1.51 4.77 -12.98
N SER A 55 1.31 5.04 -14.26
CA SER A 55 0.25 5.93 -14.75
C SER A 55 -0.65 5.21 -15.75
N ALA A 56 -1.96 5.45 -15.67
CA ALA A 56 -2.96 4.96 -16.60
C ALA A 56 -3.63 6.14 -17.32
N PRO A 57 -3.08 6.61 -18.47
CA PRO A 57 -3.60 7.80 -19.14
C PRO A 57 -5.04 7.58 -19.62
N ALA A 58 -5.82 8.66 -19.64
CA ALA A 58 -7.17 8.66 -20.19
C ALA A 58 -7.12 8.66 -21.74
N PRO A 59 -8.12 8.09 -22.41
CA PRO A 59 -8.22 8.17 -23.87
C PRO A 59 -8.27 9.63 -24.34
N VAL A 60 -7.40 9.98 -25.29
CA VAL A 60 -7.30 11.35 -25.84
C VAL A 60 -8.48 11.67 -26.76
N MET A 61 -9.07 10.66 -27.39
CA MET A 61 -10.25 10.83 -28.24
C MET A 61 -11.55 10.64 -27.44
N GLY A 62 -12.41 11.66 -27.46
CA GLY A 62 -13.80 11.56 -26.98
C GLY A 62 -14.10 12.19 -25.63
N GLY A 63 -13.15 12.90 -25.01
CA GLY A 63 -13.38 13.77 -23.84
C GLY A 63 -14.21 13.11 -22.74
N THR A 64 -13.65 12.14 -22.03
CA THR A 64 -14.34 11.52 -20.89
C THR A 64 -14.36 12.49 -19.70
N SER A 65 -15.47 12.52 -18.95
CA SER A 65 -15.55 13.31 -17.73
C SER A 65 -14.45 12.92 -16.74
N PHE A 66 -14.02 13.84 -15.88
CA PHE A 66 -13.00 13.57 -14.85
C PHE A 66 -13.34 12.30 -14.05
N ASN A 67 -14.59 12.20 -13.58
CA ASN A 67 -15.05 11.06 -12.79
C ASN A 67 -14.89 9.71 -13.54
N LYS A 68 -15.31 9.65 -14.81
CA LYS A 68 -15.18 8.43 -15.62
C LYS A 68 -13.71 8.09 -15.86
N SER A 69 -12.91 9.07 -16.23
CA SER A 69 -11.47 8.90 -16.47
C SER A 69 -10.74 8.38 -15.23
N THR A 70 -11.05 8.92 -14.05
CA THR A 70 -10.48 8.49 -12.77
C THR A 70 -10.90 7.07 -12.41
N HIS A 71 -12.18 6.74 -12.54
CA HIS A 71 -12.68 5.39 -12.27
C HIS A 71 -12.02 4.35 -13.19
N ASP A 72 -11.98 4.61 -14.49
CA ASP A 72 -11.43 3.70 -15.47
C ASP A 72 -9.91 3.56 -15.32
N GLY A 73 -9.21 4.66 -15.05
CA GLY A 73 -7.77 4.68 -14.77
C GLY A 73 -7.41 3.92 -13.50
N PHE A 74 -8.14 4.16 -12.40
CA PHE A 74 -7.93 3.45 -11.13
C PHE A 74 -8.17 1.94 -11.29
N THR A 75 -9.21 1.56 -12.03
CA THR A 75 -9.49 0.14 -12.31
C THR A 75 -8.30 -0.55 -13.00
N ARG A 76 -7.68 0.11 -13.99
CA ARG A 76 -6.50 -0.44 -14.68
C ARG A 76 -5.29 -0.53 -13.74
N LEU A 77 -5.04 0.50 -12.94
CA LEU A 77 -3.94 0.48 -11.96
C LEU A 77 -4.14 -0.61 -10.91
N TYR A 78 -5.38 -0.79 -10.44
CA TYR A 78 -5.75 -1.84 -9.50
C TYR A 78 -5.46 -3.23 -10.07
N GLN A 79 -5.88 -3.48 -11.32
CA GLN A 79 -5.59 -4.75 -11.98
C GLN A 79 -4.07 -4.98 -12.11
N TYR A 80 -3.32 -3.95 -12.50
CA TYR A 80 -1.87 -4.04 -12.66
C TYR A 80 -1.17 -4.44 -11.34
N ILE A 81 -1.52 -3.81 -10.21
CA ILE A 81 -0.92 -4.16 -8.90
C ILE A 81 -1.36 -5.54 -8.39
N HIS A 82 -2.46 -6.09 -8.92
CA HIS A 82 -2.95 -7.44 -8.62
C HIS A 82 -2.45 -8.50 -9.61
N GLY A 83 -1.46 -8.17 -10.45
CA GLY A 83 -0.81 -9.14 -11.33
C GLY A 83 -1.28 -9.11 -12.78
N ALA A 84 -2.04 -8.11 -13.21
CA ALA A 84 -2.20 -7.84 -14.64
C ALA A 84 -0.96 -7.12 -15.21
N ASN A 85 0.22 -7.72 -14.99
CA ASN A 85 1.53 -7.27 -15.41
C ASN A 85 2.35 -8.46 -15.95
N GLU A 86 3.46 -8.18 -16.62
CA GLU A 86 4.26 -9.21 -17.31
C GLU A 86 4.85 -10.27 -16.37
N ASP A 87 5.01 -9.97 -15.08
CA ASP A 87 5.59 -10.88 -14.09
C ASP A 87 4.65 -12.05 -13.75
N ASN A 88 3.35 -11.92 -14.01
CA ASN A 88 2.30 -12.87 -13.60
C ASN A 88 1.59 -13.55 -14.79
N THR A 89 2.05 -13.36 -16.02
CA THR A 89 1.46 -13.92 -17.26
C THR A 89 2.11 -15.23 -17.73
N LYS A 90 2.61 -16.08 -16.81
CA LYS A 90 3.19 -17.40 -17.14
C LYS A 90 2.19 -18.55 -17.11
#